data_AF-A0A1F3V7D5-F1
#
_entry.id   AF-A0A1F3V7D5-F1
#
_cell.length_a   1.000
_cell.length_b   1.000
_cell.length_c   1.000
_cell.angle_alpha   90.00
_cell.angle_beta   90.00
_cell.angle_gamma   90.00
#
_symmetry.space_group_name_H-M   'P 1'
#
loop_
_entity.id
_entity.type
_entity.pdbx_description
1 polymer ?
#
loop_
_entity_poly.entity_id
_entity_poly.type
_entity_poly.pdbx_seq_one_letter_code
_entity_poly.pdbx_strand_id
1 'polypeptide(L)'
;MKTFKINLFLFIFLVFSISTFNEVEQTGFRLLASDSTSYTCPELVRFLVQEKLSLEERRELLRGPKVLKFLENVDLEFKETFKDSNNTPYVTRYIYGDDPVMSKNEYYLEFENSIMKTMNDKFFLDKNISFSINKYFRTLLWNNIQKAVSENQMGANNYLKLVDTYLDWKSLRLVVNTTDDKIMHQIINYAYQVTIKDFKAKMIALDFHKLAKGFGEGLDDPAFWFLSGMGTSPWKAYLSARRARKIFKKQSFNLPSIVRYSDAGEGYEETVEFITKEVSNIDKLQTDVGNYPHLVEKGIIKPYKSTDRFVFSVETMDIFRKAQGKFDDINAGMTHLFQYQLTDEEYKILMRYFEKIDFFAPPVFVEKQIDDWHFENIKDVGVVSFDFRRIGASVLVDLQNDFIRLVLDASDKTGEELSEEMLALIKERGLNASKMVDELNRAFSENQKEIFGSGKMGVEEVISSGDEGIFYPRVALTHVKQEEFVSMLAQQKPGKYRLVFLPPTFVSGARIPDNLVASLISDGESLEKEIRKKVMGFTKEKIHPKKFNQITIAVRINPAKTADGPFTTTYDLLLHGSKNVLTQNEIELITKAYQQIIARDLLKKGARQGKIIILNAHNTLYFQHLSHPLASLQAA
;
A
#
# COMPACT_ATOMS: atom_id res chain seq x y z
N MET A 1 -0.93 -40.62 -58.15
CA MET A 1 0.22 -39.70 -58.08
C MET A 1 -0.29 -38.27 -58.30
N LYS A 2 0.18 -37.32 -57.47
CA LYS A 2 -0.22 -35.90 -57.34
C LYS A 2 -1.46 -35.59 -56.47
N THR A 3 -1.14 -35.28 -55.21
CA THR A 3 -1.66 -34.19 -54.34
C THR A 3 -3.16 -33.94 -54.20
N PHE A 4 -3.67 -34.19 -52.99
CA PHE A 4 -4.63 -33.30 -52.33
C PHE A 4 -4.23 -33.14 -50.84
N LYS A 5 -3.86 -31.92 -50.46
CA LYS A 5 -3.72 -31.43 -49.08
C LYS A 5 -5.08 -30.85 -48.65
N ILE A 6 -5.28 -30.77 -47.33
CA ILE A 6 -6.32 -30.04 -46.57
C ILE A 6 -7.48 -30.93 -46.08
N ASN A 7 -7.37 -31.37 -44.82
CA ASN A 7 -8.35 -31.13 -43.75
C ASN A 7 -7.93 -31.84 -42.45
N LEU A 8 -7.09 -31.18 -41.66
CA LEU A 8 -6.87 -31.48 -40.24
C LEU A 8 -7.01 -30.18 -39.44
N PHE A 9 -8.14 -29.51 -39.60
CA PHE A 9 -8.46 -28.27 -38.89
C PHE A 9 -9.91 -28.20 -38.39
N LEU A 10 -10.65 -29.32 -38.46
CA LEU A 10 -12.10 -29.34 -38.22
C LEU A 10 -12.54 -30.40 -37.20
N PHE A 11 -11.63 -30.84 -36.31
CA PHE A 11 -11.96 -31.79 -35.25
C PHE A 11 -11.74 -31.26 -33.82
N ILE A 12 -11.33 -30.00 -33.65
CA ILE A 12 -11.06 -29.40 -32.33
C ILE A 12 -12.15 -28.38 -31.90
N PHE A 13 -13.11 -28.05 -32.76
CA PHE A 13 -14.05 -26.95 -32.49
C PHE A 13 -15.49 -27.35 -32.18
N LEU A 14 -15.78 -28.63 -31.91
CA LEU A 14 -17.17 -29.07 -31.73
C LEU A 14 -17.41 -30.12 -30.63
N VAL A 15 -16.71 -30.00 -29.50
CA VAL A 15 -17.19 -30.51 -28.20
C VAL A 15 -16.54 -29.65 -27.13
N PHE A 16 -17.19 -28.60 -26.64
CA PHE A 16 -17.04 -28.06 -25.28
C PHE A 16 -17.99 -26.87 -25.13
N SER A 17 -19.28 -27.18 -24.98
CA SER A 17 -20.29 -26.29 -24.45
C SER A 17 -20.77 -26.86 -23.12
N ILE A 18 -20.48 -26.13 -22.04
CA ILE A 18 -21.15 -26.11 -20.74
C ILE A 18 -21.00 -27.36 -19.85
N SER A 19 -20.58 -27.07 -18.60
CA SER A 19 -20.49 -27.90 -17.38
C SER A 19 -19.17 -28.64 -17.09
N THR A 20 -18.69 -28.41 -15.86
CA THR A 20 -17.55 -29.00 -15.11
C THR A 20 -16.11 -28.64 -15.48
N PHE A 21 -15.72 -27.39 -15.17
CA PHE A 21 -14.31 -26.96 -15.09
C PHE A 21 -13.53 -27.58 -13.90
N ASN A 22 -14.20 -28.27 -12.96
CA ASN A 22 -13.58 -28.88 -11.78
C ASN A 22 -13.10 -30.34 -11.98
N GLU A 23 -13.49 -31.03 -13.06
CA GLU A 23 -13.03 -32.42 -13.31
C GLU A 23 -11.78 -32.49 -14.18
N VAL A 24 -11.49 -31.45 -14.98
CA VAL A 24 -10.31 -31.43 -15.87
C VAL A 24 -9.01 -31.26 -15.07
N GLU A 25 -9.04 -30.54 -13.93
CA GLU A 25 -7.87 -30.43 -13.03
C GLU A 25 -7.52 -31.76 -12.35
N GLN A 26 -8.50 -32.58 -11.96
CA GLN A 26 -8.24 -33.88 -11.34
C GLN A 26 -7.93 -34.99 -12.35
N THR A 27 -8.50 -34.92 -13.56
CA THR A 27 -8.29 -35.96 -14.58
C THR A 27 -6.96 -35.76 -15.32
N GLY A 28 -6.52 -34.51 -15.50
CA GLY A 28 -5.20 -34.20 -16.07
C GLY A 28 -4.02 -34.69 -15.22
N PHE A 29 -4.19 -34.76 -13.90
CA PHE A 29 -3.18 -35.30 -12.98
C PHE A 29 -3.16 -36.84 -12.90
N ARG A 30 -4.27 -37.52 -13.20
CA ARG A 30 -4.34 -39.00 -13.14
C ARG A 30 -3.86 -39.70 -14.41
N LEU A 31 -3.92 -39.04 -15.58
CA LEU A 31 -3.43 -39.62 -16.85
C LEU A 31 -1.90 -39.54 -17.03
N LEU A 32 -1.18 -38.86 -16.13
CA LEU A 32 0.29 -38.74 -16.18
C LEU A 32 1.03 -39.70 -15.24
N ALA A 33 0.30 -40.57 -14.51
CA ALA A 33 0.88 -41.43 -13.48
C ALA A 33 0.94 -42.93 -13.85
N SER A 34 0.56 -43.34 -15.06
CA SER A 34 0.44 -44.78 -15.38
C SER A 34 1.18 -45.28 -16.62
N ASP A 35 2.10 -44.52 -17.22
CA ASP A 35 3.02 -45.13 -18.19
C ASP A 35 4.39 -44.45 -18.17
N SER A 36 5.39 -45.25 -17.81
CA SER A 36 6.80 -44.92 -17.81
C SER A 36 7.31 -44.80 -19.25
N THR A 37 7.22 -43.61 -19.84
CA THR A 37 8.19 -43.14 -20.84
C THR A 37 8.23 -41.62 -20.85
N SER A 38 9.44 -41.10 -20.61
CA SER A 38 9.78 -39.70 -20.53
C SER A 38 9.51 -38.95 -21.84
N TYR A 39 8.43 -38.18 -21.87
CA TYR A 39 8.32 -36.99 -22.70
C TYR A 39 7.80 -35.84 -21.82
N THR A 40 8.62 -35.40 -20.86
CA THR A 40 8.46 -34.04 -20.34
C THR A 40 8.85 -33.10 -21.46
N CYS A 41 7.87 -32.67 -22.26
CA CYS A 41 8.05 -31.59 -23.20
C CYS A 41 8.57 -30.37 -22.40
N PRO A 42 9.83 -29.94 -22.56
CA PRO A 42 10.39 -28.84 -21.76
C PRO A 42 9.61 -27.54 -21.96
N GLU A 43 8.93 -27.41 -23.09
CA GLU A 43 8.03 -26.29 -23.41
C GLU A 43 6.73 -26.37 -22.61
N LEU A 44 6.18 -27.56 -22.35
CA LEU A 44 4.98 -27.73 -21.52
C LEU A 44 5.30 -27.53 -20.03
N VAL A 45 6.49 -27.96 -19.57
CA VAL A 45 6.98 -27.66 -18.21
C VAL A 45 7.31 -26.16 -18.07
N ARG A 46 7.85 -25.49 -19.09
CA ARG A 46 7.95 -24.01 -19.13
C ARG A 46 6.60 -23.30 -19.24
N PHE A 47 5.57 -23.97 -19.78
CA PHE A 47 4.21 -23.43 -19.83
C PHE A 47 3.50 -23.55 -18.47
N LEU A 48 3.76 -24.64 -17.75
CA LEU A 48 3.17 -24.96 -16.44
C LEU A 48 3.94 -24.34 -15.26
N VAL A 49 5.26 -24.21 -15.38
CA VAL A 49 6.10 -23.43 -14.47
C VAL A 49 6.19 -22.04 -15.05
N GLN A 50 5.31 -21.14 -14.59
CA GLN A 50 5.47 -19.71 -14.82
C GLN A 50 6.79 -19.27 -14.16
N GLU A 51 7.91 -19.38 -14.89
CA GLU A 51 9.21 -18.97 -14.38
C GLU A 51 9.15 -17.47 -14.07
N LYS A 52 9.06 -17.16 -12.78
CA LYS A 52 9.22 -15.81 -12.27
C LYS A 52 10.64 -15.39 -12.57
N LEU A 53 10.80 -14.23 -13.23
CA LEU A 53 12.12 -13.64 -13.45
C LEU A 53 12.90 -13.60 -12.13
N SER A 54 14.17 -14.03 -12.19
CA SER A 54 15.13 -13.92 -11.11
C SER A 54 15.34 -12.46 -10.72
N LEU A 55 15.90 -12.21 -9.53
CA LEU A 55 16.16 -10.84 -9.08
C LEU A 55 17.08 -10.07 -10.03
N GLU A 56 18.02 -10.76 -10.67
CA GLU A 56 18.95 -10.13 -11.61
C GLU A 56 18.27 -9.80 -12.94
N GLU A 57 17.51 -10.73 -13.52
CA GLU A 57 16.73 -10.46 -14.74
C GLU A 57 15.74 -9.32 -14.54
N ARG A 58 15.14 -9.20 -13.35
CA ARG A 58 14.28 -8.06 -13.00
C ARG A 58 15.06 -6.76 -13.03
N ARG A 59 16.25 -6.72 -12.42
CA ARG A 59 17.10 -5.53 -12.40
C ARG A 59 17.58 -5.14 -13.79
N GLU A 60 17.97 -6.12 -14.60
CA GLU A 60 18.39 -5.89 -15.98
C GLU A 60 17.25 -5.29 -16.81
N LEU A 61 16.04 -5.85 -16.70
CA LEU A 61 14.85 -5.32 -17.36
C LEU A 61 14.58 -3.87 -16.94
N LEU A 62 14.59 -3.59 -15.63
CA LEU A 62 14.27 -2.25 -15.09
C LEU A 62 15.35 -1.20 -15.38
N ARG A 63 16.59 -1.63 -15.64
CA ARG A 63 17.69 -0.75 -16.07
C ARG A 63 17.83 -0.66 -17.59
N GLY A 64 16.96 -1.34 -18.33
CA GLY A 64 16.97 -1.34 -19.79
C GLY A 64 16.77 0.08 -20.35
N PRO A 65 17.42 0.44 -21.48
CA PRO A 65 17.33 1.78 -22.05
C PRO A 65 15.89 2.26 -22.34
N LYS A 66 14.99 1.33 -22.72
CA LYS A 66 13.58 1.64 -22.97
C LYS A 66 12.84 2.05 -21.69
N VAL A 67 13.17 1.44 -20.55
CA VAL A 67 12.58 1.75 -19.25
C VAL A 67 13.10 3.11 -18.77
N LEU A 68 14.41 3.33 -18.80
CA LEU A 68 14.99 4.61 -18.39
C LEU A 68 14.41 5.79 -19.18
N LYS A 69 14.34 5.68 -20.51
CA LYS A 69 13.71 6.69 -21.36
C LYS A 69 12.22 6.90 -21.03
N PHE A 70 11.50 5.84 -20.66
CA PHE A 70 10.12 5.96 -20.22
C PHE A 70 10.01 6.74 -18.91
N LEU A 71 10.85 6.44 -17.92
CA LEU A 71 10.84 7.15 -16.62
C LEU A 71 11.13 8.64 -16.79
N GLU A 72 12.12 9.00 -17.62
CA GLU A 72 12.46 10.39 -17.93
C GLU A 72 11.29 11.15 -18.60
N ASN A 73 10.69 10.55 -19.64
CA ASN A 73 9.62 11.21 -20.39
C ASN A 73 8.35 11.40 -19.55
N VAL A 74 7.97 10.40 -18.77
CA VAL A 74 6.72 10.43 -18.00
C VAL A 74 6.73 11.53 -16.94
N ASP A 75 7.87 11.76 -16.29
CA ASP A 75 7.93 12.80 -15.27
C ASP A 75 7.74 14.20 -15.86
N LEU A 76 8.33 14.46 -17.03
CA LEU A 76 8.15 15.71 -17.78
C LEU A 76 6.70 15.89 -18.25
N GLU A 77 6.12 14.86 -18.88
CA GLU A 77 4.73 14.90 -19.35
C GLU A 77 3.75 15.10 -18.20
N PHE A 78 3.98 14.43 -17.06
CA PHE A 78 3.13 14.57 -15.87
C PHE A 78 3.20 15.96 -15.27
N LYS A 79 4.42 16.50 -15.08
CA LYS A 79 4.63 17.85 -14.57
C LYS A 79 3.96 18.90 -15.44
N GLU A 80 4.05 18.78 -16.77
CA GLU A 80 3.37 19.72 -17.66
C GLU A 80 1.84 19.57 -17.60
N THR A 81 1.33 18.34 -17.55
CA THR A 81 -0.12 18.06 -17.53
C THR A 81 -0.79 18.58 -16.27
N PHE A 82 -0.10 18.51 -15.13
CA PHE A 82 -0.65 18.83 -13.81
C PHE A 82 0.10 19.98 -13.11
N LYS A 83 0.76 20.88 -13.86
CA LYS A 83 1.52 22.00 -13.27
C LYS A 83 0.69 22.92 -12.37
N ASP A 84 -0.62 23.00 -12.62
CA ASP A 84 -1.57 23.86 -11.91
C ASP A 84 -2.46 23.09 -10.93
N SER A 85 -2.19 21.80 -10.70
CA SER A 85 -3.02 21.01 -9.79
C SER A 85 -2.75 21.37 -8.33
N ASN A 86 -3.83 21.44 -7.56
CA ASN A 86 -3.79 21.72 -6.13
C ASN A 86 -4.93 20.94 -5.47
N ASN A 87 -4.60 20.10 -4.48
CA ASN A 87 -5.62 19.31 -3.78
C ASN A 87 -6.44 20.14 -2.79
N THR A 88 -5.97 21.32 -2.38
CA THR A 88 -6.61 22.11 -1.32
C THR A 88 -8.06 22.48 -1.66
N PRO A 89 -8.40 23.03 -2.86
CA PRO A 89 -9.79 23.31 -3.22
C PRO A 89 -10.68 22.06 -3.14
N TYR A 90 -10.21 20.93 -3.67
CA TYR A 90 -10.96 19.68 -3.63
C TYR A 90 -11.20 19.21 -2.19
N VAL A 91 -10.15 19.19 -1.36
CA VAL A 91 -10.23 18.72 0.02
C VAL A 91 -11.09 19.66 0.86
N THR A 92 -10.86 20.97 0.82
CA THR A 92 -11.66 21.94 1.57
C THR A 92 -13.13 21.91 1.16
N ARG A 93 -13.43 21.80 -0.14
CA ARG A 93 -14.81 21.90 -0.65
C ARG A 93 -15.59 20.59 -0.54
N TYR A 94 -15.00 19.49 -0.96
CA TYR A 94 -15.74 18.23 -1.14
C TYR A 94 -15.51 17.22 -0.02
N ILE A 95 -14.41 17.37 0.73
CA ILE A 95 -14.09 16.49 1.85
C ILE A 95 -14.49 17.15 3.17
N TYR A 96 -13.95 18.33 3.47
CA TYR A 96 -14.23 19.07 4.71
C TYR A 96 -15.45 20.00 4.64
N GLY A 97 -15.94 20.32 3.45
CA GLY A 97 -17.06 21.23 3.29
C GLY A 97 -18.36 20.66 3.87
N ASP A 98 -19.07 21.50 4.63
CA ASP A 98 -20.44 21.24 5.10
C ASP A 98 -21.50 21.50 4.02
N ASP A 99 -21.10 21.94 2.81
CA ASP A 99 -21.99 22.55 1.83
C ASP A 99 -23.06 21.57 1.31
N PRO A 100 -24.34 21.74 1.68
CA PRO A 100 -25.45 20.94 1.18
C PRO A 100 -25.85 21.31 -0.25
N VAL A 101 -25.25 22.36 -0.83
CA VAL A 101 -25.58 22.84 -2.18
C VAL A 101 -24.46 22.50 -3.17
N MET A 102 -24.08 21.23 -3.18
CA MET A 102 -23.46 20.63 -4.36
C MET A 102 -24.47 20.79 -5.49
N SER A 103 -24.04 21.29 -6.65
CA SER A 103 -24.98 21.46 -7.75
C SER A 103 -25.59 20.09 -8.10
N LYS A 104 -26.90 20.02 -8.37
CA LYS A 104 -27.62 18.77 -8.72
C LYS A 104 -27.01 17.99 -9.91
N ASN A 105 -25.99 18.56 -10.54
CA ASN A 105 -25.35 18.18 -11.77
C ASN A 105 -23.87 17.78 -11.57
N GLU A 106 -23.35 17.77 -10.34
CA GLU A 106 -21.98 17.34 -10.05
C GLU A 106 -21.87 15.83 -9.81
N TYR A 107 -20.87 15.23 -10.45
CA TYR A 107 -20.47 13.83 -10.29
C TYR A 107 -19.00 13.73 -9.94
N TYR A 108 -18.69 12.73 -9.13
CA TYR A 108 -17.37 12.43 -8.61
C TYR A 108 -16.87 11.17 -9.27
N LEU A 109 -15.61 11.20 -9.69
CA LEU A 109 -14.92 10.09 -10.32
C LEU A 109 -13.70 9.72 -9.47
N GLU A 110 -13.54 8.43 -9.17
CA GLU A 110 -12.37 7.86 -8.50
C GLU A 110 -11.64 6.94 -9.47
N PHE A 111 -10.33 7.12 -9.61
CA PHE A 111 -9.44 6.20 -10.30
C PHE A 111 -8.28 5.84 -9.39
N GLU A 112 -8.23 4.59 -8.89
CA GLU A 112 -7.25 4.14 -7.89
C GLU A 112 -6.38 3.02 -8.46
N ASN A 113 -5.06 3.11 -8.31
CA ASN A 113 -4.19 1.95 -8.52
C ASN A 113 -4.28 0.98 -7.34
N SER A 114 -5.05 -0.09 -7.54
CA SER A 114 -5.35 -1.08 -6.51
C SER A 114 -4.19 -2.03 -6.17
N ILE A 115 -3.11 -1.98 -6.95
CA ILE A 115 -1.99 -2.92 -6.84
C ILE A 115 -0.64 -2.23 -6.61
N MET A 116 -0.64 -0.90 -6.43
CA MET A 116 0.56 -0.09 -6.23
C MET A 116 1.51 -0.66 -5.18
N LYS A 117 0.97 -1.09 -4.04
CA LYS A 117 1.79 -1.68 -2.98
C LYS A 117 2.46 -2.98 -3.44
N THR A 118 1.71 -3.82 -4.15
CA THR A 118 2.23 -5.05 -4.75
C THR A 118 3.31 -4.75 -5.79
N MET A 119 3.13 -3.70 -6.60
CA MET A 119 4.14 -3.23 -7.56
C MET A 119 5.45 -2.86 -6.85
N ASN A 120 5.36 -2.03 -5.81
CA ASN A 120 6.50 -1.60 -5.00
C ASN A 120 7.20 -2.78 -4.33
N ASP A 121 6.44 -3.59 -3.59
CA ASP A 121 6.99 -4.58 -2.67
C ASP A 121 7.42 -5.87 -3.39
N LYS A 122 6.86 -6.18 -4.56
CA LYS A 122 7.00 -7.49 -5.21
C LYS A 122 7.39 -7.46 -6.68
N PHE A 123 7.01 -6.45 -7.46
CA PHE A 123 7.28 -6.44 -8.91
C PHE A 123 8.59 -5.73 -9.22
N PHE A 124 8.62 -4.43 -8.90
CA PHE A 124 9.70 -3.52 -9.30
C PHE A 124 10.78 -3.41 -8.23
N LEU A 125 10.41 -3.56 -6.95
CA LEU A 125 11.33 -3.30 -5.82
C LEU A 125 11.94 -1.89 -5.86
N ASP A 126 11.23 -0.97 -6.53
CA ASP A 126 11.60 0.42 -6.77
C ASP A 126 10.32 1.26 -6.79
N LYS A 127 10.17 2.14 -5.80
CA LYS A 127 9.00 3.02 -5.68
C LYS A 127 8.89 4.00 -6.86
N ASN A 128 10.01 4.45 -7.42
CA ASN A 128 10.02 5.44 -8.51
C ASN A 128 9.39 4.88 -9.78
N ILE A 129 9.60 3.59 -10.05
CA ILE A 129 9.03 2.92 -11.22
C ILE A 129 7.51 2.82 -11.09
N SER A 130 7.00 2.37 -9.94
CA SER A 130 5.56 2.32 -9.72
C SER A 130 4.93 3.71 -9.74
N PHE A 131 5.57 4.72 -9.17
CA PHE A 131 5.09 6.11 -9.25
C PHE A 131 5.04 6.60 -10.69
N SER A 132 6.05 6.31 -11.51
CA SER A 132 6.07 6.67 -12.93
C SER A 132 4.95 5.97 -13.70
N ILE A 133 4.68 4.68 -13.43
CA ILE A 133 3.54 3.97 -14.04
C ILE A 133 2.21 4.66 -13.71
N ASN A 134 2.04 5.15 -12.48
CA ASN A 134 0.85 5.89 -12.06
C ASN A 134 0.76 7.28 -12.66
N LYS A 135 1.87 8.01 -12.72
CA LYS A 135 1.96 9.28 -13.45
C LYS A 135 1.53 9.09 -14.90
N TYR A 136 2.08 8.08 -15.58
CA TYR A 136 1.73 7.77 -16.97
C TYR A 136 0.24 7.47 -17.15
N PHE A 137 -0.34 6.60 -16.32
CA PHE A 137 -1.78 6.30 -16.40
C PHE A 137 -2.64 7.56 -16.20
N ARG A 138 -2.32 8.38 -15.19
CA ARG A 138 -3.08 9.60 -14.87
C ARG A 138 -2.98 10.63 -15.99
N THR A 139 -1.79 10.84 -16.55
CA THR A 139 -1.58 11.72 -17.71
C THR A 139 -2.38 11.23 -18.92
N LEU A 140 -2.31 9.94 -19.22
CA LEU A 140 -3.05 9.34 -20.33
C LEU A 140 -4.56 9.47 -20.14
N LEU A 141 -5.06 9.19 -18.93
CA LEU A 141 -6.48 9.31 -18.59
C LEU A 141 -6.96 10.74 -18.72
N TRP A 142 -6.21 11.69 -18.15
CA TRP A 142 -6.51 13.11 -18.24
C TRP A 142 -6.61 13.57 -19.69
N ASN A 143 -5.60 13.24 -20.50
CA ASN A 143 -5.58 13.60 -21.92
C ASN A 143 -6.76 12.99 -22.67
N ASN A 144 -7.10 11.73 -22.41
CA ASN A 144 -8.24 11.07 -23.04
C ASN A 144 -9.59 11.66 -22.58
N ILE A 145 -9.71 12.10 -21.33
CA ILE A 145 -10.91 12.80 -20.85
C ILE A 145 -11.00 14.18 -21.51
N GLN A 146 -9.93 14.97 -21.51
CA GLN A 146 -9.90 16.29 -22.17
C GLN A 146 -10.21 16.17 -23.66
N LYS A 147 -9.64 15.15 -24.33
CA LYS A 147 -9.94 14.83 -25.73
C LYS A 147 -11.40 14.43 -25.91
N ALA A 148 -11.93 13.54 -25.09
CA ALA A 148 -13.32 13.11 -25.17
C ALA A 148 -14.31 14.24 -24.82
N VAL A 149 -13.91 15.26 -24.05
CA VAL A 149 -14.70 16.46 -23.79
C VAL A 149 -14.64 17.43 -24.98
N SER A 150 -13.45 17.71 -25.49
CA SER A 150 -13.20 18.72 -26.53
C SER A 150 -13.52 18.26 -27.96
N GLU A 151 -13.24 17.01 -28.30
CA GLU A 151 -13.44 16.45 -29.64
C GLU A 151 -14.83 15.85 -29.84
N ASN A 152 -15.70 15.84 -28.82
CA ASN A 152 -16.91 15.05 -28.92
C ASN A 152 -17.90 15.61 -29.96
N GLN A 153 -18.04 14.77 -30.98
CA GLN A 153 -18.98 14.68 -32.09
C GLN A 153 -20.48 14.62 -31.68
N MET A 154 -20.81 14.90 -30.41
CA MET A 154 -22.16 14.89 -29.84
C MET A 154 -22.62 16.26 -29.28
N GLY A 155 -21.85 17.34 -29.48
CA GLY A 155 -22.19 18.69 -28.98
C GLY A 155 -21.77 18.96 -27.53
N ALA A 156 -20.78 18.21 -27.02
CA ALA A 156 -20.41 18.07 -25.60
C ALA A 156 -19.91 19.33 -24.87
N ASN A 157 -19.54 20.42 -25.56
CA ASN A 157 -19.04 21.64 -24.91
C ASN A 157 -20.02 22.25 -23.88
N ASN A 158 -21.32 21.91 -23.94
CA ASN A 158 -22.34 22.33 -22.99
C ASN A 158 -22.76 21.23 -21.98
N TYR A 159 -22.27 19.99 -22.13
CA TYR A 159 -22.76 18.83 -21.38
C TYR A 159 -21.82 18.34 -20.30
N LEU A 160 -20.51 18.58 -20.40
CA LEU A 160 -19.56 18.09 -19.42
C LEU A 160 -18.47 19.12 -19.15
N LYS A 161 -18.44 19.65 -17.93
CA LYS A 161 -17.43 20.59 -17.48
C LYS A 161 -16.63 19.96 -16.35
N LEU A 162 -15.31 19.90 -16.49
CA LEU A 162 -14.44 19.57 -15.38
C LEU A 162 -14.46 20.74 -14.37
N VAL A 163 -14.74 20.43 -13.11
CA VAL A 163 -14.88 21.41 -12.02
C VAL A 163 -13.63 21.43 -11.16
N ASP A 164 -13.15 20.27 -10.75
CA ASP A 164 -12.04 20.16 -9.80
C ASP A 164 -11.29 18.83 -9.98
N THR A 165 -10.09 18.74 -9.42
CA THR A 165 -9.19 17.59 -9.53
C THR A 165 -8.44 17.40 -8.22
N TYR A 166 -8.29 16.15 -7.82
CA TYR A 166 -7.42 15.75 -6.73
C TYR A 166 -6.48 14.64 -7.18
N LEU A 167 -5.22 14.75 -6.76
CA LEU A 167 -4.13 13.87 -7.13
C LEU A 167 -3.35 13.46 -5.88
N ASP A 168 -3.25 12.16 -5.63
CA ASP A 168 -2.25 11.62 -4.72
C ASP A 168 -1.45 10.51 -5.40
N TRP A 169 -0.51 9.93 -4.69
CA TRP A 169 0.40 8.93 -5.26
C TRP A 169 -0.32 7.68 -5.80
N LYS A 170 -1.56 7.37 -5.39
CA LYS A 170 -2.34 6.21 -5.87
C LYS A 170 -3.53 6.57 -6.74
N SER A 171 -4.11 7.74 -6.54
CA SER A 171 -5.42 8.08 -7.07
C SER A 171 -5.41 9.37 -7.89
N LEU A 172 -6.29 9.37 -8.90
CA LEU A 172 -6.81 10.57 -9.55
C LEU A 172 -8.30 10.65 -9.22
N ARG A 173 -8.75 11.80 -8.74
CA ARG A 173 -10.16 12.09 -8.50
C ARG A 173 -10.57 13.31 -9.29
N LEU A 174 -11.74 13.27 -9.88
CA LEU A 174 -12.27 14.37 -10.69
C LEU A 174 -13.67 14.72 -10.21
N VAL A 175 -13.99 16.01 -10.26
CA VAL A 175 -15.36 16.50 -10.15
C VAL A 175 -15.78 17.01 -11.51
N VAL A 176 -16.89 16.50 -12.02
CA VAL A 176 -17.44 16.92 -13.30
C VAL A 176 -18.87 17.42 -13.11
N ASN A 177 -19.21 18.50 -13.79
CA ASN A 177 -20.57 19.02 -13.86
C ASN A 177 -21.18 18.62 -15.20
N THR A 178 -22.42 18.12 -15.20
CA THR A 178 -23.11 17.70 -16.40
C THR A 178 -24.60 18.01 -16.41
N THR A 179 -25.14 18.29 -17.59
CA THR A 179 -26.59 18.43 -17.80
C THR A 179 -27.26 17.11 -18.21
N ASP A 180 -26.48 16.05 -18.51
CA ASP A 180 -26.97 14.72 -18.91
C ASP A 180 -26.05 13.62 -18.37
N ASP A 181 -26.55 12.86 -17.38
CA ASP A 181 -25.79 11.83 -16.68
C ASP A 181 -25.42 10.63 -17.58
N LYS A 182 -26.29 10.27 -18.53
CA LYS A 182 -26.08 9.16 -19.46
C LYS A 182 -24.97 9.48 -20.45
N ILE A 183 -25.01 10.69 -21.03
CA ILE A 183 -23.97 11.16 -21.94
C ILE A 183 -22.63 11.24 -21.20
N MET A 184 -22.60 11.85 -20.00
CA MET A 184 -21.38 11.92 -19.19
C MET A 184 -20.79 10.53 -18.93
N HIS A 185 -21.61 9.57 -18.50
CA HIS A 185 -21.15 8.22 -18.24
C HIS A 185 -20.56 7.55 -19.50
N GLN A 186 -21.18 7.72 -20.67
CA GLN A 186 -20.65 7.21 -21.93
C GLN A 186 -19.30 7.82 -22.28
N ILE A 187 -19.16 9.15 -22.15
CA ILE A 187 -17.93 9.88 -22.46
C ILE A 187 -16.78 9.43 -21.55
N ILE A 188 -17.01 9.44 -20.24
CA ILE A 188 -15.99 9.09 -19.24
C ILE A 188 -15.63 7.60 -19.35
N ASN A 189 -16.61 6.70 -19.53
CA ASN A 189 -16.33 5.28 -19.71
C ASN A 189 -15.54 5.00 -20.99
N TYR A 190 -15.86 5.67 -22.10
CA TYR A 190 -15.07 5.57 -23.33
C TYR A 190 -13.62 6.04 -23.12
N ALA A 191 -13.43 7.22 -22.52
CA ALA A 191 -12.10 7.75 -22.22
C ALA A 191 -11.29 6.80 -21.34
N TYR A 192 -11.92 6.19 -20.33
CA TYR A 192 -11.30 5.20 -19.47
C TYR A 192 -10.92 3.92 -20.22
N GLN A 193 -11.80 3.37 -21.06
CA GLN A 193 -11.50 2.15 -21.84
C GLN A 193 -10.36 2.36 -22.85
N VAL A 194 -10.32 3.51 -23.52
CA VAL A 194 -9.20 3.89 -24.41
C VAL A 194 -7.89 3.99 -23.60
N THR A 195 -7.94 4.65 -22.45
CA THR A 195 -6.79 4.75 -21.52
C THR A 195 -6.28 3.38 -21.12
N ILE A 196 -7.15 2.46 -20.71
CA ILE A 196 -6.78 1.11 -20.27
C ILE A 196 -6.12 0.33 -21.41
N LYS A 197 -6.65 0.45 -22.63
CA LYS A 197 -6.08 -0.19 -23.82
C LYS A 197 -4.66 0.31 -24.12
N ASP A 198 -4.49 1.64 -24.16
CA ASP A 198 -3.22 2.28 -24.48
C ASP A 198 -2.17 2.07 -23.36
N PHE A 199 -2.63 2.11 -22.10
CA PHE A 199 -1.83 1.78 -20.94
C PHE A 199 -1.31 0.33 -21.01
N LYS A 200 -2.20 -0.64 -21.23
CA LYS A 200 -1.83 -2.05 -21.37
C LYS A 200 -0.82 -2.25 -22.50
N ALA A 201 -1.03 -1.64 -23.66
CA ALA A 201 -0.09 -1.73 -24.78
C ALA A 201 1.30 -1.20 -24.38
N LYS A 202 1.37 -0.08 -23.66
CA LYS A 202 2.64 0.47 -23.18
C LYS A 202 3.33 -0.44 -22.15
N MET A 203 2.59 -0.98 -21.18
CA MET A 203 3.14 -1.89 -20.17
C MET A 203 3.65 -3.21 -20.79
N ILE A 204 3.00 -3.67 -21.87
CA ILE A 204 3.48 -4.81 -22.67
C ILE A 204 4.79 -4.45 -23.40
N ALA A 205 4.84 -3.30 -24.06
CA ALA A 205 6.04 -2.85 -24.79
C ALA A 205 7.27 -2.61 -23.91
N LEU A 206 7.06 -2.30 -22.63
CA LEU A 206 8.09 -2.18 -21.59
C LEU A 206 8.41 -3.50 -20.88
N ASP A 207 7.76 -4.60 -21.26
CA ASP A 207 7.88 -5.91 -20.62
C ASP A 207 7.48 -5.95 -19.12
N PHE A 208 6.80 -4.93 -18.61
CA PHE A 208 6.37 -4.87 -17.21
C PHE A 208 5.34 -5.97 -16.86
N HIS A 209 4.52 -6.39 -17.82
CA HIS A 209 3.62 -7.53 -17.64
C HIS A 209 4.36 -8.84 -17.28
N LYS A 210 5.61 -9.02 -17.74
CA LYS A 210 6.42 -10.20 -17.40
C LYS A 210 6.80 -10.23 -15.91
N LEU A 211 6.96 -9.06 -15.29
CA LEU A 211 7.26 -8.93 -13.86
C LEU A 211 6.06 -9.27 -12.97
N ALA A 212 4.86 -9.05 -13.49
CA ALA A 212 3.59 -9.32 -12.82
C ALA A 212 3.06 -10.75 -13.07
N LYS A 213 3.68 -11.50 -13.99
CA LYS A 213 3.29 -12.87 -14.30
C LYS A 213 3.39 -13.78 -13.07
N GLY A 214 2.35 -14.56 -12.82
CA GLY A 214 2.28 -15.53 -11.71
C GLY A 214 2.00 -14.95 -10.33
N PHE A 215 1.44 -13.73 -10.28
CA PHE A 215 0.81 -13.20 -9.07
C PHE A 215 -0.69 -13.46 -9.00
N GLY A 216 -1.34 -13.88 -10.10
CA GLY A 216 -2.76 -14.27 -10.14
C GLY A 216 -3.74 -13.10 -9.96
N GLU A 217 -5.03 -13.41 -9.90
CA GLU A 217 -6.13 -12.46 -9.59
C GLU A 217 -6.24 -11.21 -10.49
N GLY A 218 -5.83 -11.31 -11.77
CA GLY A 218 -5.83 -10.18 -12.70
C GLY A 218 -4.67 -9.21 -12.50
N LEU A 219 -3.74 -9.50 -11.57
CA LEU A 219 -2.52 -8.71 -11.38
C LEU A 219 -1.54 -8.85 -12.54
N ASP A 220 -1.63 -9.92 -13.31
CA ASP A 220 -0.80 -10.23 -14.47
C ASP A 220 -1.21 -9.44 -15.72
N ASP A 221 -2.44 -8.91 -15.77
CA ASP A 221 -2.93 -8.08 -16.85
C ASP A 221 -3.00 -6.60 -16.43
N PRO A 222 -2.15 -5.72 -17.02
CA PRO A 222 -2.16 -4.29 -16.72
C PRO A 222 -3.51 -3.59 -16.89
N ALA A 223 -4.45 -4.17 -17.63
CA ALA A 223 -5.79 -3.61 -17.74
C ALA A 223 -6.52 -3.51 -16.40
N PHE A 224 -6.23 -4.39 -15.43
CA PHE A 224 -6.97 -4.46 -14.16
C PHE A 224 -6.24 -3.78 -12.99
N TRP A 225 -5.13 -3.09 -13.26
CA TRP A 225 -4.34 -2.44 -12.20
C TRP A 225 -5.06 -1.24 -11.59
N PHE A 226 -5.88 -0.55 -12.38
CA PHE A 226 -6.61 0.66 -11.97
C PHE A 226 -8.10 0.36 -11.83
N LEU A 227 -8.66 0.62 -10.66
CA LEU A 227 -10.09 0.58 -10.40
C LEU A 227 -10.72 1.93 -10.72
N SER A 228 -11.99 1.92 -11.11
CA SER A 228 -12.72 3.13 -11.45
C SER A 228 -14.14 3.12 -10.88
N GLY A 229 -14.56 4.26 -10.36
CA GLY A 229 -15.85 4.43 -9.71
C GLY A 229 -16.43 5.83 -9.95
N MET A 230 -17.75 5.91 -9.94
CA MET A 230 -18.49 7.15 -10.11
C MET A 230 -19.64 7.25 -9.10
N GLY A 231 -19.96 8.45 -8.63
CA GLY A 231 -21.12 8.70 -7.75
C GLY A 231 -21.43 10.19 -7.60
N THR A 232 -22.53 10.53 -6.91
CA THR A 232 -22.92 11.93 -6.63
C THR A 232 -22.19 12.55 -5.43
N SER A 233 -21.31 11.79 -4.78
CA SER A 233 -20.39 12.29 -3.75
C SER A 233 -19.02 11.61 -3.87
N PRO A 234 -17.95 12.20 -3.32
CA PRO A 234 -16.62 11.58 -3.30
C PRO A 234 -16.64 10.17 -2.68
N TRP A 235 -17.42 9.98 -1.62
CA TRP A 235 -17.51 8.71 -0.88
C TRP A 235 -18.24 7.63 -1.67
N LYS A 236 -19.30 8.02 -2.40
CA LYS A 236 -20.05 7.13 -3.29
C LYS A 236 -19.19 6.69 -4.49
N ALA A 237 -18.45 7.62 -5.09
CA ALA A 237 -17.49 7.30 -6.16
C ALA A 237 -16.40 6.34 -5.67
N TYR A 238 -15.84 6.60 -4.49
CA TYR A 238 -14.86 5.72 -3.85
C TYR A 238 -15.40 4.30 -3.64
N LEU A 239 -16.58 4.14 -3.05
CA LEU A 239 -17.18 2.81 -2.84
C LEU A 239 -17.45 2.06 -4.14
N SER A 240 -17.87 2.77 -5.19
CA SER A 240 -18.02 2.18 -6.51
C SER A 240 -16.69 1.70 -7.10
N ALA A 241 -15.61 2.46 -6.92
CA ALA A 241 -14.27 2.01 -7.33
C ALA A 241 -13.86 0.75 -6.57
N ARG A 242 -14.14 0.68 -5.26
CA ARG A 242 -13.90 -0.53 -4.45
C ARG A 242 -14.75 -1.71 -4.91
N ARG A 243 -16.01 -1.49 -5.31
CA ARG A 243 -16.90 -2.50 -5.91
C ARG A 243 -16.36 -3.01 -7.24
N ALA A 244 -15.72 -2.16 -8.05
CA ALA A 244 -15.09 -2.56 -9.31
C ALA A 244 -14.10 -3.71 -9.13
N ARG A 245 -13.39 -3.78 -8.00
CA ARG A 245 -12.48 -4.89 -7.69
C ARG A 245 -13.16 -6.27 -7.74
N LYS A 246 -14.38 -6.37 -7.19
CA LYS A 246 -15.16 -7.63 -7.18
C LYS A 246 -15.70 -7.97 -8.56
N ILE A 247 -16.03 -6.95 -9.37
CA ILE A 247 -16.58 -7.11 -10.72
C ILE A 247 -15.48 -7.54 -11.68
N PHE A 248 -14.34 -6.85 -11.67
CA PHE A 248 -13.22 -7.12 -12.55
C PHE A 248 -12.59 -8.50 -12.31
N LYS A 249 -12.53 -8.96 -11.06
CA LYS A 249 -12.11 -10.35 -10.75
C LYS A 249 -12.98 -11.42 -11.42
N LYS A 250 -14.23 -11.11 -11.77
CA LYS A 250 -15.17 -12.05 -12.42
C LYS A 250 -15.21 -11.90 -13.95
N GLN A 251 -14.66 -10.82 -14.50
CA GLN A 251 -14.73 -10.50 -15.93
C GLN A 251 -13.39 -10.80 -16.60
N SER A 252 -13.21 -12.02 -17.10
CA SER A 252 -11.96 -12.44 -17.74
C SER A 252 -11.80 -11.97 -19.21
N PHE A 253 -12.87 -11.47 -19.85
CA PHE A 253 -12.93 -11.30 -21.31
C PHE A 253 -13.24 -9.88 -21.80
N ASN A 254 -13.67 -8.96 -20.93
CA ASN A 254 -14.05 -7.60 -21.31
C ASN A 254 -13.07 -6.58 -20.72
N LEU A 255 -12.86 -5.47 -21.43
CA LEU A 255 -12.11 -4.34 -20.88
C LEU A 255 -12.88 -3.77 -19.67
N PRO A 256 -12.16 -3.44 -18.58
CA PRO A 256 -12.73 -2.72 -17.44
C PRO A 256 -13.57 -1.52 -17.83
N SER A 257 -14.71 -1.37 -17.17
CA SER A 257 -15.61 -0.22 -17.30
C SER A 257 -15.77 0.48 -15.96
N ILE A 258 -16.16 1.76 -15.99
CA ILE A 258 -16.45 2.52 -14.78
C ILE A 258 -17.66 1.93 -14.07
N VAL A 259 -17.56 1.77 -12.75
CA VAL A 259 -18.67 1.31 -11.92
C VAL A 259 -19.40 2.50 -11.33
N ARG A 260 -20.73 2.53 -11.49
CA ARG A 260 -21.59 3.62 -11.00
C ARG A 260 -22.19 3.28 -9.63
N TYR A 261 -22.19 4.27 -8.73
CA TYR A 261 -23.05 4.34 -7.57
C TYR A 261 -24.37 4.95 -8.05
N SER A 262 -25.47 4.20 -7.98
CA SER A 262 -26.78 4.73 -8.37
C SER A 262 -27.46 5.28 -7.14
N ASP A 263 -27.93 6.53 -7.20
CA ASP A 263 -28.60 7.25 -6.11
C ASP A 263 -30.12 7.35 -6.31
N ALA A 264 -30.60 7.01 -7.51
CA ALA A 264 -32.01 6.92 -7.86
C ALA A 264 -32.14 6.21 -9.22
N GLY A 265 -33.29 5.58 -9.47
CA GLY A 265 -33.57 4.92 -10.75
C GLY A 265 -32.84 3.59 -10.92
N GLU A 266 -32.41 3.28 -12.14
CA GLU A 266 -31.82 1.99 -12.49
C GLU A 266 -30.53 1.72 -11.67
N GLY A 267 -30.49 0.59 -10.96
CA GLY A 267 -29.36 0.17 -10.11
C GLY A 267 -29.32 0.76 -8.69
N TYR A 268 -30.27 1.62 -8.28
CA TYR A 268 -30.33 2.16 -6.91
C TYR A 268 -30.68 1.07 -5.91
N GLU A 269 -31.74 0.31 -6.16
CA GLU A 269 -32.16 -0.83 -5.33
C GLU A 269 -31.02 -1.85 -5.17
N GLU A 270 -30.28 -2.13 -6.25
CA GLU A 270 -29.12 -3.03 -6.20
C GLU A 270 -28.00 -2.49 -5.30
N THR A 271 -27.83 -1.17 -5.24
CA THR A 271 -26.79 -0.52 -4.43
C THR A 271 -27.16 -0.54 -2.96
N VAL A 272 -28.41 -0.21 -2.63
CA VAL A 272 -28.96 -0.31 -1.27
C VAL A 272 -28.93 -1.75 -0.80
N GLU A 273 -29.48 -2.69 -1.56
CA GLU A 273 -29.50 -4.12 -1.24
C GLU A 273 -28.06 -4.64 -1.03
N PHE A 274 -27.12 -4.25 -1.88
CA PHE A 274 -25.72 -4.63 -1.73
C PHE A 274 -25.15 -4.15 -0.39
N ILE A 275 -25.33 -2.87 -0.02
CA ILE A 275 -24.79 -2.33 1.23
C ILE A 275 -25.46 -3.00 2.44
N THR A 276 -26.79 -3.09 2.46
CA THR A 276 -27.54 -3.76 3.53
C THR A 276 -27.06 -5.21 3.72
N LYS A 277 -26.87 -5.93 2.61
CA LYS A 277 -26.34 -7.30 2.63
C LYS A 277 -24.92 -7.37 3.14
N GLU A 278 -24.04 -6.45 2.76
CA GLU A 278 -22.67 -6.43 3.28
C GLU A 278 -22.64 -6.11 4.79
N VAL A 279 -23.48 -5.19 5.28
CA VAL A 279 -23.61 -4.89 6.71
C VAL A 279 -24.11 -6.10 7.49
N SER A 280 -25.17 -6.78 7.03
CA SER A 280 -25.68 -8.01 7.66
C SER A 280 -24.62 -9.13 7.66
N ASN A 281 -23.85 -9.27 6.58
CA ASN A 281 -22.74 -10.23 6.53
C ASN A 281 -21.63 -9.90 7.54
N ILE A 282 -21.31 -8.61 7.73
CA ILE A 282 -20.32 -8.17 8.72
C ILE A 282 -20.80 -8.51 10.13
N ASP A 283 -22.06 -8.18 10.46
CA ASP A 283 -22.66 -8.48 11.75
C ASP A 283 -22.62 -9.98 12.10
N LYS A 284 -23.00 -10.81 11.13
CA LYS A 284 -22.91 -12.26 11.26
C LYS A 284 -21.46 -12.70 11.52
N LEU A 285 -20.50 -12.20 10.73
CA LEU A 285 -19.08 -12.55 10.90
C LEU A 285 -18.53 -12.09 12.26
N GLN A 286 -18.99 -10.95 12.78
CA GLN A 286 -18.62 -10.44 14.10
C GLN A 286 -19.08 -11.37 15.24
N THR A 287 -20.17 -12.09 15.04
CA THR A 287 -20.64 -13.13 15.95
C THR A 287 -19.91 -14.45 15.71
N ASP A 288 -19.82 -14.88 14.45
CA ASP A 288 -19.30 -16.20 14.09
C ASP A 288 -17.83 -16.38 14.48
N VAL A 289 -17.00 -15.32 14.43
CA VAL A 289 -15.61 -15.41 14.92
C VAL A 289 -15.53 -15.63 16.43
N GLY A 290 -16.59 -15.28 17.17
CA GLY A 290 -16.75 -15.56 18.60
C GLY A 290 -16.92 -17.04 18.94
N ASN A 291 -17.26 -17.88 17.96
CA ASN A 291 -17.35 -19.34 18.13
C ASN A 291 -15.99 -20.02 18.35
N TYR A 292 -14.91 -19.25 18.35
CA TYR A 292 -13.53 -19.72 18.56
C TYR A 292 -12.93 -19.07 19.83
N PRO A 293 -13.25 -19.55 21.05
CA PRO A 293 -12.83 -18.93 22.30
C PRO A 293 -11.32 -18.77 22.46
N HIS A 294 -10.54 -19.70 21.89
CA HIS A 294 -9.08 -19.63 21.90
C HIS A 294 -8.54 -18.44 21.08
N LEU A 295 -9.24 -17.96 20.04
CA LEU A 295 -8.84 -16.74 19.33
C LEU A 295 -8.97 -15.51 20.25
N VAL A 296 -9.95 -15.51 21.16
CA VAL A 296 -10.12 -14.48 22.21
C VAL A 296 -9.00 -14.60 23.24
N GLU A 297 -8.73 -15.81 23.74
CA GLU A 297 -7.67 -16.08 24.71
C GLU A 297 -6.30 -15.62 24.20
N LYS A 298 -5.99 -15.88 22.92
CA LYS A 298 -4.75 -15.44 22.27
C LYS A 298 -4.72 -13.94 21.96
N GLY A 299 -5.84 -13.23 22.11
CA GLY A 299 -5.96 -11.80 21.77
C GLY A 299 -5.94 -11.51 20.27
N ILE A 300 -6.24 -12.51 19.43
CA ILE A 300 -6.37 -12.36 17.98
C ILE A 300 -7.64 -11.54 17.67
N ILE A 301 -8.74 -11.86 18.37
CA ILE A 301 -9.97 -11.10 18.42
C ILE A 301 -10.23 -10.58 19.84
N LYS A 302 -11.09 -9.56 19.97
CA LYS A 302 -11.46 -8.94 21.24
C LYS A 302 -12.97 -8.75 21.30
N PRO A 303 -13.62 -9.01 22.44
CA PRO A 303 -15.04 -8.72 22.60
C PRO A 303 -15.28 -7.21 22.54
N TYR A 304 -16.39 -6.81 21.91
CA TYR A 304 -16.85 -5.42 21.94
C TYR A 304 -17.75 -5.20 23.15
N LYS A 305 -17.22 -4.52 24.17
CA LYS A 305 -17.93 -4.24 25.44
C LYS A 305 -18.56 -5.53 26.01
N SER A 306 -19.83 -5.48 26.41
CA SER A 306 -20.60 -6.62 26.95
C SER A 306 -21.49 -7.29 25.89
N THR A 307 -21.13 -7.20 24.61
CA THR A 307 -21.87 -7.82 23.50
C THR A 307 -21.27 -9.18 23.12
N ASP A 308 -21.98 -9.95 22.31
CA ASP A 308 -21.51 -11.19 21.68
C ASP A 308 -20.75 -10.94 20.36
N ARG A 309 -20.46 -9.67 20.04
CA ARG A 309 -19.73 -9.26 18.84
C ARG A 309 -18.24 -9.08 19.14
N PHE A 310 -17.41 -9.46 18.17
CA PHE A 310 -15.96 -9.44 18.28
C PHE A 310 -15.29 -8.66 17.14
N VAL A 311 -14.16 -8.03 17.47
CA VAL A 311 -13.34 -7.26 16.53
C VAL A 311 -11.91 -7.79 16.52
N PHE A 312 -11.19 -7.59 15.43
CA PHE A 312 -9.75 -7.86 15.41
C PHE A 312 -8.99 -6.98 16.40
N SER A 313 -7.93 -7.54 16.98
CA SER A 313 -6.89 -6.70 17.54
C SER A 313 -6.21 -5.87 16.44
N VAL A 314 -5.61 -4.74 16.80
CA VAL A 314 -4.84 -3.90 15.85
C VAL A 314 -3.70 -4.71 15.23
N GLU A 315 -3.07 -5.58 16.03
CA GLU A 315 -2.06 -6.53 15.60
C GLU A 315 -2.56 -7.50 14.52
N THR A 316 -3.72 -8.13 14.75
CA THR A 316 -4.36 -9.02 13.77
C THR A 316 -4.69 -8.28 12.49
N MET A 317 -5.32 -7.10 12.61
CA MET A 317 -5.65 -6.26 11.44
C MET A 317 -4.41 -5.89 10.62
N ASP A 318 -3.29 -5.56 11.28
CA ASP A 318 -2.03 -5.25 10.61
C ASP A 318 -1.44 -6.48 9.87
N ILE A 319 -1.56 -7.69 10.44
CA ILE A 319 -1.15 -8.94 9.76
C ILE A 319 -1.95 -9.15 8.48
N PHE A 320 -3.29 -9.12 8.56
CA PHE A 320 -4.16 -9.33 7.40
C PHE A 320 -3.92 -8.28 6.30
N ARG A 321 -3.82 -7.00 6.67
CA ARG A 321 -3.52 -5.90 5.72
C ARG A 321 -2.19 -6.08 4.99
N LYS A 322 -1.17 -6.62 5.66
CA LYS A 322 0.17 -6.81 5.08
C LYS A 322 0.26 -8.05 4.21
N ALA A 323 -0.37 -9.14 4.63
CA ALA A 323 -0.33 -10.41 3.91
C ALA A 323 -1.20 -10.44 2.65
N GLN A 324 -2.16 -9.52 2.51
CA GLN A 324 -3.03 -9.39 1.33
C GLN A 324 -3.75 -10.71 0.97
N GLY A 325 -4.23 -11.45 1.97
CA GLY A 325 -5.01 -12.68 1.76
C GLY A 325 -4.23 -13.93 1.43
N LYS A 326 -2.91 -13.95 1.66
CA LYS A 326 -2.11 -15.17 1.54
C LYS A 326 -2.12 -15.94 2.86
N PHE A 327 -2.65 -17.17 2.82
CA PHE A 327 -2.74 -18.03 3.99
C PHE A 327 -1.40 -18.19 4.71
N ASP A 328 -0.35 -18.59 4.00
CA ASP A 328 0.98 -18.83 4.59
C ASP A 328 1.56 -17.59 5.25
N ASP A 329 1.41 -16.42 4.63
CA ASP A 329 1.91 -15.15 5.18
C ASP A 329 1.11 -14.75 6.43
N ILE A 330 -0.21 -14.96 6.43
CA ILE A 330 -1.08 -14.73 7.60
C ILE A 330 -0.69 -15.69 8.71
N ASN A 331 -0.58 -16.99 8.44
CA ASN A 331 -0.24 -18.00 9.43
C ASN A 331 1.18 -17.82 9.98
N ALA A 332 2.14 -17.41 9.16
CA ALA A 332 3.46 -17.02 9.63
C ALA A 332 3.39 -15.82 10.58
N GLY A 333 2.57 -14.82 10.25
CA GLY A 333 2.32 -13.66 11.12
C GLY A 333 1.66 -14.05 12.45
N MET A 334 0.65 -14.92 12.41
CA MET A 334 -0.08 -15.40 13.59
C MET A 334 0.79 -16.26 14.49
N THR A 335 1.53 -17.20 13.90
CA THR A 335 2.46 -18.07 14.62
C THR A 335 3.53 -17.23 15.29
N HIS A 336 4.09 -16.28 14.56
CA HIS A 336 5.13 -15.42 15.09
C HIS A 336 4.65 -14.57 16.27
N LEU A 337 3.51 -13.87 16.10
CA LEU A 337 3.07 -12.88 17.08
C LEU A 337 2.30 -13.49 18.25
N PHE A 338 1.41 -14.44 17.97
CA PHE A 338 0.47 -15.04 18.92
C PHE A 338 0.81 -16.50 19.29
N GLN A 339 1.83 -17.11 18.66
CA GLN A 339 2.13 -18.55 18.78
C GLN A 339 0.91 -19.41 18.46
N TYR A 340 0.20 -19.01 17.41
CA TYR A 340 -1.01 -19.67 16.97
C TYR A 340 -0.98 -19.91 15.47
N GLN A 341 -1.22 -21.15 15.06
CA GLN A 341 -1.44 -21.51 13.67
C GLN A 341 -2.95 -21.60 13.45
N LEU A 342 -3.47 -20.77 12.55
CA LEU A 342 -4.87 -20.84 12.16
C LEU A 342 -5.09 -22.16 11.41
N THR A 343 -6.20 -22.81 11.74
CA THR A 343 -6.80 -23.82 10.88
C THR A 343 -7.32 -23.19 9.59
N ASP A 344 -7.57 -24.02 8.57
CA ASP A 344 -8.15 -23.55 7.30
C ASP A 344 -9.52 -22.89 7.50
N GLU A 345 -10.32 -23.39 8.44
CA GLU A 345 -11.65 -22.85 8.73
C GLU A 345 -11.57 -21.48 9.39
N GLU A 346 -10.74 -21.34 10.43
CA GLU A 346 -10.47 -20.06 11.09
C GLU A 346 -9.90 -19.03 10.12
N TYR A 347 -8.96 -19.45 9.28
CA TYR A 347 -8.44 -18.57 8.26
C TYR A 347 -9.54 -18.09 7.32
N LYS A 348 -10.38 -19.00 6.79
CA LYS A 348 -11.46 -18.62 5.87
C LYS A 348 -12.43 -17.63 6.50
N ILE A 349 -12.81 -17.82 7.76
CA ILE A 349 -13.75 -16.92 8.43
C ILE A 349 -13.12 -15.57 8.77
N LEU A 350 -11.90 -15.56 9.30
CA LEU A 350 -11.19 -14.32 9.61
C LEU A 350 -10.84 -13.56 8.33
N MET A 351 -10.46 -14.24 7.26
CA MET A 351 -10.18 -13.60 5.97
C MET A 351 -11.45 -12.99 5.38
N ARG A 352 -12.58 -13.72 5.38
CA ARG A 352 -13.87 -13.16 4.95
C ARG A 352 -14.24 -11.93 5.77
N TYR A 353 -14.05 -11.97 7.08
CA TYR A 353 -14.32 -10.81 7.94
C TYR A 353 -13.41 -9.63 7.59
N PHE A 354 -12.11 -9.86 7.43
CA PHE A 354 -11.16 -8.86 6.99
C PHE A 354 -11.54 -8.23 5.64
N GLU A 355 -11.86 -9.02 4.62
CA GLU A 355 -12.21 -8.51 3.28
C GLU A 355 -13.46 -7.62 3.29
N LYS A 356 -14.44 -7.96 4.14
CA LYS A 356 -15.66 -7.16 4.29
C LYS A 356 -15.37 -5.83 4.95
N ILE A 357 -14.51 -5.81 5.97
CA ILE A 357 -14.09 -4.57 6.63
C ILE A 357 -13.19 -3.73 5.71
N ASP A 358 -12.19 -4.34 5.05
CA ASP A 358 -11.29 -3.64 4.13
C ASP A 358 -12.03 -3.05 2.93
N PHE A 359 -13.12 -3.69 2.47
CA PHE A 359 -13.98 -3.13 1.42
C PHE A 359 -14.45 -1.70 1.75
N PHE A 360 -14.81 -1.45 3.01
CA PHE A 360 -15.27 -0.16 3.52
C PHE A 360 -14.17 0.69 4.16
N ALA A 361 -12.89 0.31 4.00
CA ALA A 361 -11.77 1.11 4.45
C ALA A 361 -11.91 2.55 3.93
N PRO A 362 -11.92 3.58 4.77
CA PRO A 362 -12.07 4.94 4.28
C PRO A 362 -10.78 5.41 3.60
N PRO A 363 -10.87 6.23 2.53
CA PRO A 363 -9.70 6.91 1.97
C PRO A 363 -9.16 7.94 2.95
N VAL A 364 -7.86 8.23 2.83
CA VAL A 364 -7.17 9.32 3.53
C VAL A 364 -6.84 10.38 2.49
N PHE A 365 -7.20 11.62 2.78
CA PHE A 365 -6.94 12.76 1.90
C PHE A 365 -5.79 13.60 2.44
N VAL A 366 -5.02 14.17 1.53
CA VAL A 366 -3.95 15.11 1.84
C VAL A 366 -4.14 16.40 1.04
N GLU A 367 -4.11 17.55 1.72
CA GLU A 367 -4.28 18.87 1.09
C GLU A 367 -3.11 19.25 0.19
N LYS A 368 -1.92 18.73 0.50
CA LYS A 368 -0.72 18.95 -0.29
C LYS A 368 -0.49 17.80 -1.25
N GLN A 369 -0.36 18.14 -2.51
CA GLN A 369 0.08 17.21 -3.54
C GLN A 369 1.58 16.99 -3.42
N ILE A 370 2.02 15.74 -3.58
CA ILE A 370 3.43 15.38 -3.65
C ILE A 370 3.67 14.67 -4.94
N ASP A 371 4.42 15.35 -5.80
CA ASP A 371 4.76 14.86 -7.13
C ASP A 371 6.16 14.29 -7.19
N ASP A 372 7.02 14.64 -6.23
CA ASP A 372 8.40 14.16 -6.12
C ASP A 372 8.91 14.25 -4.68
N TRP A 373 9.86 13.39 -4.35
CA TRP A 373 10.59 13.42 -3.10
C TRP A 373 11.78 14.40 -3.15
N HIS A 374 12.17 14.96 -4.30
CA HIS A 374 13.20 16.01 -4.40
C HIS A 374 14.57 15.67 -3.77
N PHE A 375 15.06 14.45 -3.97
CA PHE A 375 16.32 13.97 -3.37
C PHE A 375 17.55 14.82 -3.74
N GLU A 376 17.48 15.64 -4.78
CA GLU A 376 18.50 16.64 -5.12
C GLU A 376 18.80 17.64 -3.99
N ASN A 377 17.87 17.83 -3.04
CA ASN A 377 17.99 18.76 -1.91
C ASN A 377 18.84 18.22 -0.75
N ILE A 378 19.30 16.96 -0.83
CA ILE A 378 20.11 16.31 0.22
C ILE A 378 21.48 16.94 0.41
N LYS A 379 22.01 17.61 -0.63
CA LYS A 379 23.44 17.93 -0.85
C LYS A 379 24.18 18.54 0.33
N ASP A 380 23.53 19.33 1.18
CA ASP A 380 24.21 20.09 2.23
C ASP A 380 23.97 19.54 3.65
N VAL A 381 22.84 18.87 3.87
CA VAL A 381 22.25 18.73 5.21
C VAL A 381 21.82 17.30 5.54
N GLY A 382 21.68 16.45 4.52
CA GLY A 382 21.12 15.10 4.65
C GLY A 382 19.60 15.10 4.57
N VAL A 383 19.00 13.98 4.93
CA VAL A 383 17.54 13.78 4.93
C VAL A 383 17.11 12.92 6.10
N VAL A 384 15.93 13.22 6.63
CA VAL A 384 15.21 12.38 7.59
C VAL A 384 13.98 11.81 6.90
N SER A 385 13.88 10.49 6.80
CA SER A 385 12.62 9.82 6.43
C SER A 385 11.82 9.50 7.69
N PHE A 386 10.50 9.66 7.62
CA PHE A 386 9.59 9.26 8.68
C PHE A 386 8.37 8.49 8.15
N ASP A 387 7.86 7.56 8.96
CA ASP A 387 6.62 6.80 8.69
C ASP A 387 5.84 6.65 10.00
N PHE A 388 4.56 6.99 9.97
CA PHE A 388 3.63 6.87 11.09
C PHE A 388 3.05 5.46 11.16
N ARG A 389 3.41 4.76 12.24
CA ARG A 389 3.03 3.37 12.42
C ARG A 389 1.53 3.20 12.66
N ARG A 390 0.98 2.15 12.04
CA ARG A 390 -0.33 1.52 12.32
C ARG A 390 -1.56 2.42 12.14
N ILE A 391 -1.46 3.54 11.43
CA ILE A 391 -2.62 4.41 11.15
C ILE A 391 -3.75 3.60 10.51
N GLY A 392 -3.47 2.92 9.38
CA GLY A 392 -4.51 2.17 8.68
C GLY A 392 -5.11 1.01 9.49
N ALA A 393 -4.31 0.29 10.28
CA ALA A 393 -4.83 -0.83 11.09
C ALA A 393 -5.75 -0.33 12.21
N SER A 394 -5.40 0.78 12.86
CA SER A 394 -6.25 1.41 13.88
C SER A 394 -7.57 1.89 13.30
N VAL A 395 -7.55 2.59 12.17
CA VAL A 395 -8.78 3.08 11.50
C VAL A 395 -9.74 1.94 11.17
N LEU A 396 -9.26 0.78 10.72
CA LEU A 396 -10.14 -0.37 10.44
C LEU A 396 -10.65 -1.08 11.69
N VAL A 397 -9.94 -1.01 12.82
CA VAL A 397 -10.47 -1.49 14.11
C VAL A 397 -11.56 -0.55 14.62
N ASP A 398 -11.37 0.76 14.48
CA ASP A 398 -12.41 1.74 14.83
C ASP A 398 -13.65 1.56 13.95
N LEU A 399 -13.48 1.33 12.66
CA LEU A 399 -14.58 1.04 11.74
C LEU A 399 -15.35 -0.24 12.14
N GLN A 400 -14.67 -1.31 12.57
CA GLN A 400 -15.35 -2.52 13.09
C GLN A 400 -16.22 -2.19 14.31
N ASN A 401 -15.73 -1.34 15.21
CA ASN A 401 -16.49 -0.93 16.38
C ASN A 401 -17.74 -0.11 16.00
N ASP A 402 -17.65 0.71 14.96
CA ASP A 402 -18.81 1.48 14.48
C ASP A 402 -19.82 0.63 13.76
N PHE A 403 -19.39 -0.37 12.98
CA PHE A 403 -20.32 -1.34 12.40
C PHE A 403 -21.17 -2.02 13.47
N ILE A 404 -20.56 -2.38 14.61
CA ILE A 404 -21.31 -2.97 15.72
C ILE A 404 -22.33 -1.98 16.26
N ARG A 405 -21.96 -0.70 16.46
CA ARG A 405 -22.90 0.33 16.91
C ARG A 405 -24.05 0.51 15.92
N LEU A 406 -23.72 0.65 14.65
CA LEU A 406 -24.69 0.81 13.56
C LEU A 406 -25.74 -0.29 13.61
N VAL A 407 -25.31 -1.55 13.69
CA VAL A 407 -26.21 -2.70 13.67
C VAL A 407 -27.02 -2.83 14.96
N LEU A 408 -26.43 -2.55 16.12
CA LEU A 408 -27.16 -2.54 17.39
C LEU A 408 -28.25 -1.46 17.42
N ASP A 409 -28.02 -0.33 16.74
CA ASP A 409 -28.95 0.78 16.63
C ASP A 409 -29.93 0.65 15.44
N ALA A 410 -29.84 -0.43 14.63
CA ALA A 410 -30.56 -0.59 13.35
C ALA A 410 -31.88 -1.36 13.43
N SER A 411 -32.40 -1.68 14.63
CA SER A 411 -33.59 -2.54 14.80
C SER A 411 -34.82 -2.10 14.00
N ASP A 412 -34.95 -0.78 13.76
CA ASP A 412 -36.12 -0.18 13.11
C ASP A 412 -35.77 0.56 11.80
N LYS A 413 -34.56 0.36 11.26
CA LYS A 413 -34.09 1.08 10.06
C LYS A 413 -34.43 0.35 8.79
N THR A 414 -34.88 1.09 7.78
CA THR A 414 -35.00 0.62 6.40
C THR A 414 -33.59 0.35 5.81
N GLY A 415 -33.54 -0.44 4.73
CA GLY A 415 -32.27 -0.69 4.02
C GLY A 415 -31.63 0.60 3.50
N GLU A 416 -32.44 1.58 3.09
CA GLU A 416 -31.98 2.90 2.63
C GLU A 416 -31.35 3.71 3.77
N GLU A 417 -32.03 3.81 4.91
CA GLU A 417 -31.49 4.50 6.11
C GLU A 417 -30.18 3.85 6.57
N LEU A 418 -30.14 2.52 6.62
CA LEU A 418 -28.92 1.79 6.97
C LEU A 418 -27.78 2.05 5.98
N SER A 419 -28.10 2.13 4.69
CA SER A 419 -27.12 2.41 3.63
C SER A 419 -26.55 3.82 3.77
N GLU A 420 -27.40 4.84 3.96
CA GLU A 420 -26.96 6.23 4.13
C GLU A 420 -26.18 6.45 5.43
N GLU A 421 -26.58 5.83 6.55
CA GLU A 421 -25.80 5.86 7.79
C GLU A 421 -24.43 5.18 7.62
N MET A 422 -24.37 4.08 6.88
CA MET A 422 -23.12 3.41 6.57
C MET A 422 -22.18 4.32 5.76
N LEU A 423 -22.71 5.06 4.78
CA LEU A 423 -21.95 6.08 4.05
C LEU A 423 -21.45 7.19 4.97
N ALA A 424 -22.31 7.66 5.88
CA ALA A 424 -21.95 8.70 6.84
C ALA A 424 -20.79 8.25 7.75
N LEU A 425 -20.80 7.00 8.21
CA LEU A 425 -19.72 6.43 9.02
C LEU A 425 -18.39 6.36 8.26
N ILE A 426 -18.41 5.94 6.99
CA ILE A 426 -17.19 5.92 6.15
C ILE A 426 -16.65 7.34 5.96
N LYS A 427 -17.54 8.29 5.67
CA LYS A 427 -17.19 9.72 5.55
C LYS A 427 -16.54 10.20 6.85
N GLU A 428 -17.21 10.05 7.98
CA GLU A 428 -16.70 10.49 9.28
C GLU A 428 -15.32 9.89 9.58
N ARG A 429 -15.13 8.59 9.32
CA ARG A 429 -13.85 7.93 9.55
C ARG A 429 -12.76 8.36 8.60
N GLY A 430 -13.06 8.62 7.32
CA GLY A 430 -12.10 9.21 6.39
C GLY A 430 -11.66 10.61 6.81
N LEU A 431 -12.60 11.42 7.29
CA LEU A 431 -12.30 12.76 7.82
C LEU A 431 -11.42 12.68 9.08
N ASN A 432 -11.78 11.81 10.02
CA ASN A 432 -11.00 11.62 11.25
C ASN A 432 -9.60 11.07 10.96
N ALA A 433 -9.47 10.15 9.99
CA ALA A 433 -8.17 9.62 9.58
C ALA A 433 -7.30 10.68 8.91
N SER A 434 -7.89 11.51 8.03
CA SER A 434 -7.19 12.62 7.35
C SER A 434 -6.72 13.67 8.35
N LYS A 435 -7.61 14.13 9.25
CA LYS A 435 -7.27 15.05 10.35
C LYS A 435 -6.16 14.51 11.25
N MET A 436 -6.23 13.23 11.64
CA MET A 436 -5.19 12.61 12.44
C MET A 436 -3.83 12.62 11.73
N VAL A 437 -3.79 12.35 10.42
CA VAL A 437 -2.57 12.42 9.61
C VAL A 437 -2.04 13.85 9.56
N ASP A 438 -2.90 14.84 9.32
CA ASP A 438 -2.53 16.25 9.29
C ASP A 438 -1.99 16.73 10.65
N GLU A 439 -2.62 16.33 11.75
CA GLU A 439 -2.16 16.61 13.11
C GLU A 439 -0.78 16.00 13.40
N LEU A 440 -0.54 14.76 12.96
CA LEU A 440 0.76 14.11 13.12
C LEU A 440 1.84 14.78 12.27
N ASN A 441 1.52 15.16 11.03
CA ASN A 441 2.41 15.90 10.14
C ASN A 441 2.73 17.29 10.70
N ARG A 442 1.74 18.00 11.25
CA ARG A 442 1.94 19.29 11.91
C ARG A 442 2.81 19.16 13.14
N ALA A 443 2.50 18.22 14.04
CA ALA A 443 3.30 17.97 15.23
C ALA A 443 4.75 17.59 14.87
N PHE A 444 4.95 16.73 13.87
CA PHE A 444 6.28 16.40 13.36
C PHE A 444 7.01 17.64 12.81
N SER A 445 6.30 18.49 12.08
CA SER A 445 6.84 19.73 11.50
C SER A 445 7.21 20.76 12.57
N GLU A 446 6.42 20.90 13.63
CA GLU A 446 6.73 21.78 14.76
C GLU A 446 7.96 21.29 15.53
N ASN A 447 7.99 19.98 15.80
CA ASN A 447 9.10 19.31 16.46
C ASN A 447 10.42 19.46 15.69
N GLN A 448 10.41 19.26 14.36
CA GLN A 448 11.65 19.44 13.60
C GLN A 448 12.11 20.91 13.63
N LYS A 449 11.19 21.88 13.59
CA LYS A 449 11.53 23.31 13.67
C LYS A 449 12.20 23.65 14.99
N GLU A 450 11.73 23.07 16.09
CA GLU A 450 12.32 23.25 17.42
C GLU A 450 13.77 22.78 17.45
N ILE A 451 14.06 21.61 16.88
CA ILE A 451 15.40 20.99 16.97
C ILE A 451 16.37 21.52 15.90
N PHE A 452 15.90 21.68 14.66
CA PHE A 452 16.71 21.97 13.49
C PHE A 452 16.54 23.41 12.96
N GLY A 453 15.63 24.21 13.53
CA GLY A 453 15.29 25.55 13.06
C GLY A 453 14.35 25.53 11.85
N SER A 454 13.80 26.69 11.49
CA SER A 454 12.72 26.83 10.50
C SER A 454 13.18 26.98 9.03
N GLY A 455 13.71 25.96 8.32
CA GLY A 455 13.78 25.89 6.81
C GLY A 455 14.85 26.60 5.93
N LYS A 456 14.78 26.70 4.62
CA LYS A 456 15.55 27.73 3.88
C LYS A 456 14.47 28.55 3.18
N MET A 457 14.74 29.82 2.83
CA MET A 457 13.75 30.53 1.99
C MET A 457 13.54 29.70 0.70
N GLY A 458 12.32 29.21 0.49
CA GLY A 458 11.90 28.59 -0.76
C GLY A 458 11.88 27.05 -0.86
N VAL A 459 12.12 26.28 0.21
CA VAL A 459 11.91 24.81 0.20
C VAL A 459 10.98 24.43 1.33
N GLU A 460 9.91 23.69 1.05
CA GLU A 460 9.05 23.12 2.10
C GLU A 460 9.90 22.23 3.01
N GLU A 461 9.85 22.48 4.32
CA GLU A 461 10.70 21.77 5.29
C GLU A 461 10.35 20.27 5.35
N VAL A 462 9.06 19.95 5.35
CA VAL A 462 8.53 18.58 5.49
C VAL A 462 7.63 18.28 4.30
N ILE A 463 7.95 17.20 3.58
CA ILE A 463 7.20 16.68 2.44
C ILE A 463 6.56 15.36 2.89
N SER A 464 5.23 15.25 2.93
CA SER A 464 4.51 14.07 3.49
C SER A 464 3.35 13.58 2.61
N SER A 465 3.43 12.34 2.12
CA SER A 465 2.44 11.72 1.21
C SER A 465 1.30 11.02 1.95
N GLY A 466 0.97 11.51 3.14
CA GLY A 466 0.02 10.92 4.07
C GLY A 466 0.72 10.46 5.34
N ASP A 467 0.86 9.14 5.50
CA ASP A 467 1.48 8.55 6.69
C ASP A 467 3.00 8.39 6.59
N GLU A 468 3.62 8.64 5.43
CA GLU A 468 5.07 8.67 5.24
C GLU A 468 5.53 10.02 4.67
N GLY A 469 6.76 10.42 5.01
CA GLY A 469 7.31 11.68 4.56
C GLY A 469 8.83 11.78 4.72
N ILE A 470 9.39 12.86 4.20
CA ILE A 470 10.79 13.23 4.38
C ILE A 470 10.93 14.68 4.83
N PHE A 471 12.08 14.98 5.41
CA PHE A 471 12.44 16.30 5.90
C PHE A 471 13.91 16.60 5.58
N TYR A 472 14.16 17.82 5.12
CA TYR A 472 15.50 18.35 4.84
C TYR A 472 15.87 19.41 5.89
N PRO A 473 16.78 19.11 6.84
CA PRO A 473 17.08 20.03 7.93
C PRO A 473 17.83 21.28 7.47
N ARG A 474 17.68 22.42 8.17
CA ARG A 474 18.53 23.61 7.92
C ARG A 474 20.00 23.35 8.21
N VAL A 475 20.23 22.58 9.27
CA VAL A 475 21.54 22.33 9.87
C VAL A 475 21.95 20.89 9.60
N ALA A 476 23.26 20.62 9.60
CA ALA A 476 23.77 19.28 9.42
C ALA A 476 23.16 18.32 10.46
N LEU A 477 22.81 17.10 10.02
CA LEU A 477 22.34 15.99 10.86
C LEU A 477 23.44 15.46 11.79
N THR A 478 23.87 16.24 12.78
CA THR A 478 24.82 15.78 13.79
C THR A 478 24.20 14.68 14.67
N HIS A 479 25.04 13.79 15.22
CA HIS A 479 24.57 12.73 16.12
C HIS A 479 23.75 13.27 17.29
N VAL A 480 24.20 14.37 17.89
CA VAL A 480 23.53 15.04 19.01
C VAL A 480 22.12 15.48 18.61
N LYS A 481 21.97 16.14 17.45
CA LYS A 481 20.68 16.62 16.97
C LYS A 481 19.72 15.48 16.62
N GLN A 482 20.23 14.39 16.06
CA GLN A 482 19.43 13.19 15.81
C GLN A 482 18.92 12.58 17.12
N GLU A 483 19.76 12.48 18.14
CA GLU A 483 19.41 11.94 19.46
C GLU A 483 18.41 12.83 20.20
N GLU A 484 18.59 14.14 20.14
CA GLU A 484 17.65 15.15 20.67
C GLU A 484 16.27 15.01 20.00
N PHE A 485 16.25 14.91 18.68
CA PHE A 485 15.01 14.76 17.91
C PHE A 485 14.27 13.46 18.24
N VAL A 486 14.99 12.32 18.28
CA VAL A 486 14.41 11.02 18.65
C VAL A 486 13.84 11.06 20.08
N SER A 487 14.55 11.71 21.02
CA SER A 487 14.13 11.81 22.41
C SER A 487 12.85 12.62 22.57
N MET A 488 12.76 13.78 21.91
CA MET A 488 11.55 14.61 21.91
C MET A 488 10.34 13.88 21.31
N LEU A 489 10.49 13.24 20.14
CA LEU A 489 9.41 12.48 19.52
C LEU A 489 8.95 11.30 20.38
N ALA A 490 9.90 10.62 21.04
CA ALA A 490 9.60 9.52 21.95
C ALA A 490 8.85 9.97 23.22
N GLN A 491 9.05 11.20 23.69
CA GLN A 491 8.32 11.73 24.85
C GLN A 491 6.88 12.09 24.51
N GLN A 492 6.61 12.60 23.31
CA GLN A 492 5.27 13.02 22.90
C GLN A 492 4.39 11.87 22.43
N LYS A 493 4.90 11.03 21.52
CA LYS A 493 4.16 9.91 20.91
C LYS A 493 5.09 8.71 20.74
N PRO A 494 5.45 8.01 21.83
CA PRO A 494 6.41 6.91 21.78
C PRO A 494 5.96 5.82 20.81
N GLY A 495 6.92 5.30 20.03
CA GLY A 495 6.70 4.23 19.06
C GLY A 495 5.77 4.57 17.90
N LYS A 496 5.26 5.80 17.79
CA LYS A 496 4.42 6.22 16.66
C LYS A 496 5.24 6.45 15.39
N TYR A 497 6.47 6.93 15.54
CA TYR A 497 7.36 7.25 14.43
C TYR A 497 8.35 6.11 14.16
N ARG A 498 8.52 5.79 12.88
CA ARG A 498 9.73 5.15 12.34
C ARG A 498 10.58 6.25 11.73
N LEU A 499 11.86 6.32 12.06
CA LEU A 499 12.75 7.38 11.60
C LEU A 499 14.01 6.80 10.96
N VAL A 500 14.43 7.38 9.85
CA VAL A 500 15.70 7.05 9.20
C VAL A 500 16.48 8.34 8.93
N PHE A 501 17.72 8.41 9.40
CA PHE A 501 18.63 9.52 9.16
C PHE A 501 19.67 9.11 8.11
N LEU A 502 19.79 9.90 7.05
CA LEU A 502 20.80 9.72 6.01
C LEU A 502 21.63 11.02 5.85
N PRO A 503 22.96 10.98 5.96
CA PRO A 503 23.82 12.14 5.75
C PRO A 503 23.86 12.58 4.27
N PRO A 504 24.33 13.79 3.98
CA PRO A 504 24.39 14.32 2.60
C PRO A 504 25.39 13.59 1.70
N THR A 505 26.42 13.02 2.30
CA THR A 505 27.60 12.49 1.62
C THR A 505 28.00 11.13 2.19
N PHE A 506 28.77 10.38 1.40
CA PHE A 506 29.53 9.25 1.93
C PHE A 506 30.52 9.74 2.99
N VAL A 507 31.03 8.81 3.82
CA VAL A 507 32.10 9.09 4.78
C VAL A 507 33.33 9.75 4.13
N SER A 508 33.58 9.50 2.83
CA SER A 508 34.66 10.11 2.06
C SER A 508 34.39 11.58 1.65
N GLY A 509 33.19 12.11 1.89
CA GLY A 509 32.73 13.44 1.46
C GLY A 509 32.12 13.47 0.06
N ALA A 510 32.19 12.38 -0.71
CA ALA A 510 31.55 12.32 -2.02
C ALA A 510 30.01 12.32 -1.93
N ARG A 511 29.33 12.94 -2.89
CA ARG A 511 27.86 12.98 -2.95
C ARG A 511 27.28 11.58 -3.11
N ILE A 512 26.20 11.29 -2.38
CA ILE A 512 25.39 10.09 -2.57
C ILE A 512 24.48 10.29 -3.79
N PRO A 513 24.50 9.39 -4.80
CA PRO A 513 23.58 9.46 -5.94
C PRO A 513 22.12 9.32 -5.51
N ASP A 514 21.20 10.05 -6.15
CA ASP A 514 19.80 10.15 -5.74
C ASP A 514 19.06 8.79 -5.80
N ASN A 515 19.42 7.92 -6.73
CA ASN A 515 18.90 6.54 -6.80
C ASN A 515 19.35 5.68 -5.61
N LEU A 516 20.54 5.94 -5.06
CA LEU A 516 21.05 5.21 -3.90
C LEU A 516 20.43 5.73 -2.59
N VAL A 517 20.10 7.03 -2.52
CA VAL A 517 19.39 7.64 -1.38
C VAL A 517 18.10 6.87 -1.08
N ALA A 518 17.22 6.71 -2.08
CA ALA A 518 15.93 6.05 -1.89
C ALA A 518 16.10 4.60 -1.42
N SER A 519 17.07 3.88 -2.00
CA SER A 519 17.40 2.50 -1.59
C SER A 519 17.90 2.44 -0.14
N LEU A 520 18.77 3.38 0.27
CA LEU A 520 19.30 3.41 1.63
C LEU A 520 18.22 3.72 2.66
N ILE A 521 17.35 4.70 2.38
CA ILE A 521 16.19 5.00 3.22
C ILE A 521 15.31 3.75 3.38
N SER A 522 14.99 3.08 2.27
CA SER A 522 14.18 1.86 2.27
C SER A 522 14.84 0.71 3.04
N ASP A 523 16.18 0.59 3.00
CA ASP A 523 16.92 -0.40 3.78
C ASP A 523 16.86 -0.09 5.28
N GLY A 524 16.99 1.18 5.67
CA GLY A 524 16.85 1.62 7.06
C GLY A 524 15.43 1.37 7.61
N GLU A 525 14.40 1.67 6.82
CA GLU A 525 13.01 1.39 7.21
C GLU A 525 12.74 -0.12 7.34
N SER A 526 13.25 -0.91 6.39
CA SER A 526 13.15 -2.38 6.41
C SER A 526 13.84 -2.96 7.64
N LEU A 527 15.00 -2.43 8.01
CA LEU A 527 15.72 -2.86 9.21
C LEU A 527 14.88 -2.66 10.47
N GLU A 528 14.27 -1.49 10.67
CA GLU A 528 13.37 -1.25 11.80
C GLU A 528 12.17 -2.21 11.78
N LYS A 529 11.53 -2.38 10.61
CA LYS A 529 10.37 -3.26 10.42
C LYS A 529 10.71 -4.70 10.81
N GLU A 530 11.85 -5.22 10.36
CA GLU A 530 12.27 -6.60 10.63
C GLU A 530 12.74 -6.79 12.09
N ILE A 531 13.41 -5.81 12.70
CA ILE A 531 13.74 -5.87 14.14
C ILE A 531 12.44 -5.99 14.93
N ARG A 532 11.50 -5.08 14.68
CA ARG A 532 10.21 -5.06 15.36
C ARG A 532 9.45 -6.37 15.16
N LYS A 533 9.42 -6.88 13.93
CA LYS A 533 8.85 -8.18 13.63
C LYS A 533 9.53 -9.22 14.51
N LYS A 534 10.85 -9.41 14.46
CA LYS A 534 11.55 -10.45 15.22
C LYS A 534 11.35 -10.40 16.73
N VAL A 535 11.27 -9.23 17.35
CA VAL A 535 11.30 -9.13 18.83
C VAL A 535 9.92 -8.99 19.47
N MET A 536 8.91 -8.54 18.73
CA MET A 536 7.57 -8.30 19.26
C MET A 536 6.72 -9.58 19.23
N GLY A 537 5.95 -9.83 20.30
CA GLY A 537 5.07 -11.01 20.43
C GLY A 537 4.40 -11.10 21.80
N PHE A 538 3.39 -11.94 21.93
CA PHE A 538 2.61 -12.13 23.16
C PHE A 538 3.21 -13.19 24.11
N THR A 539 4.39 -13.74 23.80
CA THR A 539 5.07 -14.75 24.63
C THR A 539 6.01 -14.13 25.66
N LYS A 540 6.51 -14.95 26.60
CA LYS A 540 7.47 -14.51 27.62
C LYS A 540 8.86 -14.21 27.03
N GLU A 541 9.20 -14.81 25.89
CA GLU A 541 10.48 -14.66 25.19
C GLU A 541 10.49 -13.47 24.21
N LYS A 542 9.36 -12.78 24.07
CA LYS A 542 9.17 -11.63 23.19
C LYS A 542 8.77 -10.40 24.00
N ILE A 543 8.91 -9.23 23.38
CA ILE A 543 8.45 -7.98 23.97
C ILE A 543 6.98 -7.79 23.61
N HIS A 544 6.14 -7.72 24.64
CA HIS A 544 4.70 -7.56 24.46
C HIS A 544 4.37 -6.29 23.64
N PRO A 545 3.44 -6.33 22.65
CA PRO A 545 3.16 -5.19 21.77
C PRO A 545 2.83 -3.88 22.50
N LYS A 546 2.02 -3.94 23.58
CA LYS A 546 1.71 -2.76 24.42
C LYS A 546 2.96 -2.06 24.94
N LYS A 547 3.98 -2.83 25.32
CA LYS A 547 5.25 -2.33 25.85
C LYS A 547 6.17 -1.89 24.72
N PHE A 548 6.31 -2.69 23.66
CA PHE A 548 7.18 -2.38 22.54
C PHE A 548 6.72 -1.16 21.71
N ASN A 549 5.42 -0.84 21.75
CA ASN A 549 4.89 0.39 21.17
C ASN A 549 5.17 1.64 22.01
N GLN A 550 5.77 1.51 23.20
CA GLN A 550 6.29 2.64 23.97
C GLN A 550 7.76 2.96 23.63
N ILE A 551 8.30 2.35 22.57
CA ILE A 551 9.70 2.49 22.15
C ILE A 551 9.75 3.05 20.74
N THR A 552 10.40 4.20 20.61
CA THR A 552 10.82 4.77 19.34
C THR A 552 12.15 4.13 18.93
N ILE A 553 12.18 3.63 17.70
CA ILE A 553 13.39 3.09 17.06
C ILE A 553 13.68 3.96 15.86
N ALA A 554 14.88 4.53 15.83
CA ALA A 554 15.39 5.23 14.66
C ALA A 554 16.64 4.53 14.12
N VAL A 555 16.86 4.66 12.82
CA VAL A 555 18.02 4.09 12.14
C VAL A 555 18.87 5.23 11.57
N ARG A 556 20.14 5.29 11.96
CA ARG A 556 21.12 6.24 11.41
C ARG A 556 22.01 5.50 10.42
N ILE A 557 22.05 5.96 9.18
CA ILE A 557 22.79 5.33 8.10
C ILE A 557 24.11 6.05 7.89
N ASN A 558 25.22 5.31 7.85
CA ASN A 558 26.56 5.84 7.59
C ASN A 558 27.13 5.13 6.35
N PRO A 559 26.87 5.62 5.13
CA PRO A 559 27.34 5.01 3.90
C PRO A 559 28.80 5.39 3.63
N ALA A 560 29.63 4.43 3.26
CA ALA A 560 31.04 4.59 3.00
C ALA A 560 31.43 3.98 1.65
N LYS A 561 32.18 4.74 0.86
CA LYS A 561 32.79 4.31 -0.39
C LYS A 561 34.23 4.78 -0.40
N THR A 562 35.18 3.85 -0.33
CA THR A 562 36.60 4.16 -0.57
C THR A 562 36.85 4.25 -2.08
N ALA A 563 37.94 4.89 -2.49
CA ALA A 563 38.26 5.13 -3.91
C ALA A 563 38.21 3.84 -4.75
N ASP A 564 38.74 2.74 -4.21
CA ASP A 564 38.87 1.45 -4.91
C ASP A 564 38.15 0.28 -4.20
N GLY A 565 37.43 0.53 -3.10
CA GLY A 565 36.80 -0.53 -2.31
C GLY A 565 35.30 -0.68 -2.55
N PRO A 566 34.71 -1.80 -2.07
CA PRO A 566 33.29 -2.03 -2.19
C PRO A 566 32.51 -0.97 -1.41
N PHE A 567 31.34 -0.63 -1.93
CA PHE A 567 30.36 0.16 -1.19
C PHE A 567 30.00 -0.56 0.12
N THR A 568 30.09 0.14 1.24
CA THR A 568 29.69 -0.38 2.54
C THR A 568 28.77 0.59 3.25
N THR A 569 27.87 0.08 4.07
CA THR A 569 26.94 0.94 4.83
C THR A 569 26.82 0.45 6.25
N THR A 570 27.05 1.32 7.22
CA THR A 570 26.83 0.99 8.63
C THR A 570 25.49 1.55 9.09
N TYR A 571 24.71 0.78 9.84
CA TYR A 571 23.40 1.19 10.35
C TYR A 571 23.43 1.29 11.87
N ASP A 572 23.38 2.47 12.48
CA ASP A 572 23.25 2.59 13.93
C ASP A 572 21.76 2.56 14.33
N LEU A 573 21.44 1.95 15.47
CA LEU A 573 20.10 1.96 16.07
C LEU A 573 20.05 2.95 17.22
N LEU A 574 19.08 3.85 17.21
CA LEU A 574 18.76 4.72 18.32
C LEU A 574 17.46 4.22 18.97
N LEU A 575 17.54 3.86 20.25
CA LEU A 575 16.42 3.34 21.02
C LEU A 575 16.06 4.34 22.11
N HIS A 576 14.82 4.84 22.10
CA HIS A 576 14.29 5.68 23.18
C HIS A 576 12.90 5.18 23.57
N GLY A 577 12.65 5.02 24.87
CA GLY A 577 11.31 4.76 25.42
C GLY A 577 11.03 5.65 26.62
N SER A 578 9.85 5.55 27.24
CA SER A 578 9.66 6.11 28.58
C SER A 578 10.65 5.45 29.57
N LYS A 579 10.92 6.10 30.71
CA LYS A 579 11.94 5.65 31.68
C LYS A 579 11.75 4.17 32.05
N ASN A 580 12.83 3.38 32.00
CA ASN A 580 12.86 1.94 32.30
C ASN A 580 11.94 1.05 31.44
N VAL A 581 11.62 1.47 30.20
CA VAL A 581 10.76 0.65 29.33
C VAL A 581 11.43 -0.65 28.91
N LEU A 582 12.76 -0.70 28.70
CA LEU A 582 13.44 -1.93 28.29
C LEU A 582 14.25 -2.54 29.43
N THR A 583 14.09 -3.85 29.64
CA THR A 583 14.98 -4.64 30.50
C THR A 583 16.25 -5.04 29.74
N GLN A 584 17.28 -5.47 30.46
CA GLN A 584 18.52 -5.97 29.85
C GLN A 584 18.27 -7.12 28.88
N ASN A 585 17.41 -8.08 29.24
CA ASN A 585 17.04 -9.20 28.38
C ASN A 585 16.36 -8.73 27.08
N GLU A 586 15.55 -7.66 27.15
CA GLU A 586 14.88 -7.11 25.98
C GLU A 586 15.85 -6.35 25.07
N ILE A 587 16.84 -5.66 25.64
CA ILE A 587 17.95 -5.05 24.89
C ILE A 587 18.76 -6.13 24.18
N GLU A 588 19.09 -7.23 24.86
CA GLU A 588 19.79 -8.37 24.26
C GLU A 588 18.99 -9.02 23.13
N LEU A 589 17.67 -9.15 23.30
CA LEU A 589 16.78 -9.65 22.25
C LEU A 589 16.79 -8.76 21.00
N ILE A 590 16.73 -7.43 21.19
CA ILE A 590 16.85 -6.45 20.09
C ILE A 590 18.22 -6.55 19.43
N THR A 591 19.29 -6.63 20.22
CA THR A 591 20.66 -6.74 19.73
C THR A 591 20.86 -7.97 18.87
N LYS A 592 20.38 -9.14 19.34
CA LYS A 592 20.45 -10.40 18.59
C LYS A 592 19.64 -10.35 17.31
N ALA A 593 18.43 -9.79 17.34
CA ALA A 593 17.61 -9.63 16.14
C ALA A 593 18.30 -8.73 15.11
N TYR A 594 18.85 -7.60 15.55
CA TYR A 594 19.59 -6.65 14.73
C TYR A 594 20.79 -7.30 14.03
N GLN A 595 21.62 -8.03 14.78
CA GLN A 595 22.77 -8.79 14.24
C GLN A 595 22.36 -9.78 13.15
N GLN A 596 21.31 -10.55 13.41
CA GLN A 596 20.81 -11.55 12.45
C GLN A 596 20.32 -10.92 11.16
N ILE A 597 19.60 -9.80 11.23
CA ILE A 597 19.06 -9.11 10.05
C ILE A 597 20.20 -8.54 9.20
N ILE A 598 21.18 -7.89 9.84
CA ILE A 598 22.36 -7.37 9.11
C ILE A 598 23.09 -8.52 8.39
N ALA A 599 23.37 -9.62 9.10
CA ALA A 599 24.11 -10.75 8.54
C ALA A 599 23.37 -11.47 7.39
N ARG A 600 22.05 -11.61 7.50
CA ARG A 600 21.23 -12.38 6.53
C ARG A 600 20.78 -11.53 5.34
N ASP A 601 20.23 -10.36 5.62
CA ASP A 601 19.36 -9.64 4.68
C ASP A 601 20.10 -8.46 4.01
N LEU A 602 21.04 -7.85 4.73
CA LEU A 602 21.71 -6.63 4.27
C LEU A 602 23.21 -6.82 3.95
N LEU A 603 23.87 -7.89 4.45
CA LEU A 603 25.30 -8.14 4.22
C LEU A 603 25.64 -8.22 2.73
N LYS A 604 24.78 -8.85 1.92
CA LYS A 604 24.93 -8.95 0.45
C LYS A 604 24.89 -7.58 -0.25
N LYS A 605 24.37 -6.55 0.41
CA LYS A 605 24.34 -5.16 -0.06
C LYS A 605 25.51 -4.32 0.50
N GLY A 606 26.49 -4.95 1.15
CA GLY A 606 27.61 -4.27 1.79
C GLY A 606 27.28 -3.68 3.17
N ALA A 607 26.14 -4.06 3.77
CA ALA A 607 25.79 -3.56 5.08
C ALA A 607 26.69 -4.13 6.19
N ARG A 608 26.95 -3.31 7.20
CA ARG A 608 27.71 -3.62 8.40
C ARG A 608 26.91 -3.20 9.63
N GLN A 609 27.16 -3.92 10.72
CA GLN A 609 26.57 -3.59 12.00
C GLN A 609 27.21 -2.31 12.55
N GLY A 610 26.37 -1.35 12.92
CA GLY A 610 26.71 -0.17 13.68
C GLY A 610 26.47 -0.33 15.18
N LYS A 611 26.36 0.80 15.86
CA LYS A 611 26.13 0.88 17.31
C LYS A 611 24.65 0.77 17.64
N ILE A 612 24.35 0.27 18.84
CA ILE A 612 23.05 0.45 19.48
C ILE A 612 23.22 1.53 20.55
N ILE A 613 22.49 2.62 20.41
CA ILE A 613 22.53 3.79 21.29
C ILE A 613 21.21 3.83 22.06
N ILE A 614 21.27 3.70 23.37
CA ILE A 614 20.11 3.77 24.25
C ILE A 614 20.03 5.17 24.85
N LEU A 615 18.96 5.86 24.50
CA LEU A 615 18.68 7.22 24.94
C LEU A 615 17.77 7.13 26.18
N ASN A 616 18.33 7.42 27.35
CA ASN A 616 17.58 7.54 28.61
C ASN A 616 17.64 8.99 29.09
N ALA A 617 16.54 9.47 29.69
CA ALA A 617 16.35 10.85 30.16
C ALA A 617 17.46 11.42 31.09
N HIS A 618 18.40 10.60 31.57
CA HIS A 618 19.50 11.05 32.45
C HIS A 618 20.89 10.45 32.16
N ASN A 619 21.09 9.61 31.13
CA ASN A 619 22.42 9.11 30.73
C ASN A 619 22.36 8.39 29.36
N THR A 620 23.22 8.78 28.43
CA THR A 620 23.42 8.04 27.17
C THR A 620 24.34 6.86 27.45
N LEU A 621 23.81 5.62 27.40
CA LEU A 621 24.61 4.42 27.54
C LEU A 621 25.00 3.92 26.14
N TYR A 622 26.30 3.94 25.85
CA TYR A 622 26.86 3.34 24.65
C TYR A 622 27.12 1.87 24.90
N PHE A 623 26.31 0.99 24.29
CA PHE A 623 26.66 -0.42 24.19
C PHE A 623 27.60 -0.60 23.00
N GLN A 624 28.90 -0.44 23.24
CA GLN A 624 29.95 -1.04 22.40
C GLN A 624 30.23 -2.43 22.98
N HIS A 625 29.81 -3.50 22.30
CA HIS A 625 30.24 -4.85 22.69
C HIS A 625 31.34 -5.38 21.78
N LEU A 626 32.43 -5.77 22.45
CA LEU A 626 33.28 -6.93 22.21
C LEU A 626 33.25 -7.46 20.77
N SER A 627 34.27 -7.04 20.02
CA SER A 627 34.71 -7.67 18.79
C SER A 627 35.07 -9.15 19.04
N HIS A 628 34.08 -10.03 19.00
CA HIS A 628 34.33 -11.42 18.64
C HIS A 628 34.24 -11.53 17.11
N PRO A 629 35.29 -12.03 16.43
CA PRO A 629 35.26 -12.17 14.98
C PRO A 629 34.14 -13.13 14.58
N LEU A 630 33.38 -12.76 13.55
CA LEU A 630 32.36 -13.52 12.83
C LEU A 630 32.90 -14.82 12.15
N ALA A 631 33.99 -15.40 12.64
CA ALA A 631 34.66 -16.56 12.05
C ALA A 631 33.96 -17.90 12.32
N SER A 632 32.98 -17.97 13.23
CA SER A 632 32.36 -19.26 13.62
C SER A 632 30.96 -19.52 13.05
N LEU A 633 30.46 -18.69 12.12
CA LEU A 633 29.15 -18.90 11.46
C LEU A 633 29.26 -19.25 9.96
N GLN A 634 30.48 -19.52 9.47
CA GLN A 634 30.71 -20.09 8.13
C GLN A 634 30.91 -21.63 8.16
N ALA A 635 30.69 -22.28 9.30
CA ALA A 635 30.87 -23.74 9.46
C ALA A 635 29.60 -24.49 9.94
N ALA A 636 28.40 -23.98 9.62
CA ALA A 636 27.14 -24.67 9.87
C ALA A 636 26.19 -24.56 8.66
#